data_AF-A0A3B0YHU5-F1
#
_entry.id   AF-A0A3B0YHU5-F1
#
_cell.length_a   1.000
_cell.length_b   1.000
_cell.length_c   1.000
_cell.angle_alpha   90.00
_cell.angle_beta   90.00
_cell.angle_gamma   90.00
#
_symmetry.space_group_name_H-M   'P 1'
#
loop_
_entity.id
_entity.type
_entity.pdbx_description
1 polymer ?
#
loop_
_entity_poly.entity_id
_entity_poly.type
_entity_poly.pdbx_seq_one_letter_code
_entity_poly.pdbx_strand_id
1 'polypeptide(L)'
;MTIVIRALFLMFILPSVVFSADHPGHENTSNGGVDKLSTELRALLSQEMFALQRGMMSIIPAYISGKWDKIELTANKMKNSYILKQSLTESQKKELHLLLPQAFIEKDRKFHYLAGMLEHAAKMKKVELINFYFSEMNESCVGCHAVHATQKFPALAIKESSSHKN
;
A
#
# COMPACT_ATOMS: atom_id res chain seq x y z
N MET A 1 13.67 11.11 64.80
CA MET A 1 12.67 11.17 63.71
C MET A 1 13.41 11.23 62.38
N THR A 2 14.20 10.18 62.06
CA THR A 2 15.30 10.27 61.07
C THR A 2 15.68 8.93 60.42
N ILE A 3 14.84 7.89 60.43
CA ILE A 3 15.22 6.56 59.89
C ILE A 3 14.20 5.94 58.91
N VAL A 4 13.03 6.55 58.67
CA VAL A 4 11.97 5.88 57.86
C VAL A 4 11.95 6.28 56.38
N ILE A 5 12.85 7.15 55.91
CA ILE A 5 12.84 7.65 54.53
C ILE A 5 14.10 7.16 53.81
N ARG A 6 14.18 5.86 53.47
CA ARG A 6 15.18 5.37 52.48
C ARG A 6 14.99 3.94 51.95
N ALA A 7 13.78 3.38 52.02
CA ALA A 7 13.54 1.99 51.57
C ALA A 7 12.32 1.82 50.67
N LEU A 8 12.02 2.79 49.79
CA LEU A 8 10.85 2.70 48.90
C LEU A 8 11.12 3.07 47.42
N PHE A 9 12.38 2.97 46.96
CA PHE A 9 12.70 3.38 45.58
C PHE A 9 13.65 2.45 44.82
N LEU A 10 13.58 1.13 45.05
CA LEU A 10 14.46 0.18 44.36
C LEU A 10 13.83 -1.20 44.12
N MET A 11 12.57 -1.26 43.66
CA MET A 11 11.98 -2.55 43.25
C MET A 11 10.93 -2.48 42.13
N PHE A 12 11.11 -1.58 41.14
CA PHE A 12 10.24 -1.55 39.96
C PHE A 12 11.03 -1.32 38.66
N ILE A 13 12.03 -2.18 38.39
CA ILE A 13 12.53 -2.39 37.03
C ILE A 13 12.68 -3.89 36.80
N LEU A 14 11.55 -4.58 36.64
CA LEU A 14 11.51 -5.85 35.93
C LEU A 14 11.05 -5.52 34.50
N PRO A 15 11.88 -5.70 33.47
CA PRO A 15 11.38 -5.67 32.11
C PRO A 15 10.46 -6.89 31.94
N SER A 16 9.16 -6.64 31.78
CA SER A 16 8.23 -7.64 31.30
C SER A 16 8.67 -8.05 29.90
N VAL A 17 9.33 -9.20 29.80
CA VAL A 17 9.54 -9.91 28.54
C VAL A 17 8.16 -10.23 27.99
N VAL A 18 7.71 -9.43 27.02
CA VAL A 18 6.50 -9.70 26.27
C VAL A 18 6.85 -10.88 25.36
N PHE A 19 6.39 -12.06 25.75
CA PHE A 19 6.44 -13.26 24.92
C PHE A 19 5.47 -13.01 23.76
N SER A 20 5.99 -12.55 22.62
CA SER A 20 5.23 -12.52 21.39
C SER A 20 5.05 -13.97 20.97
N ALA A 21 3.87 -14.53 21.22
CA ALA A 21 3.48 -15.81 20.66
C ALA A 21 3.46 -15.62 19.14
N ASP A 22 4.38 -16.28 18.44
CA ASP A 22 4.34 -16.41 17.00
C ASP A 22 2.98 -16.99 16.63
N HIS A 23 2.12 -16.14 16.05
CA HIS A 23 0.96 -16.64 15.34
C HIS A 23 1.48 -17.50 14.19
N PRO A 24 1.09 -18.78 14.10
CA PRO A 24 1.44 -19.59 12.95
C PRO A 24 0.92 -18.85 11.72
N GLY A 25 1.86 -18.46 10.85
CA GLY A 25 1.55 -17.76 9.62
C GLY A 25 0.45 -18.52 8.91
N HIS A 26 -0.66 -17.84 8.64
CA HIS A 26 -1.66 -18.35 7.72
C HIS A 26 -0.92 -18.72 6.44
N GLU A 27 -0.79 -20.02 6.21
CA GLU A 27 -0.34 -20.59 4.95
C GLU A 27 -1.27 -20.02 3.89
N ASN A 28 -0.76 -19.06 3.14
CA ASN A 28 -1.50 -18.36 2.10
C ASN A 28 -1.54 -19.31 0.90
N THR A 29 -2.33 -20.38 1.03
CA THR A 29 -2.67 -21.27 -0.08
C THR A 29 -3.49 -20.43 -1.06
N SER A 30 -2.79 -19.74 -1.97
CA SER A 30 -3.34 -18.78 -2.91
C SER A 30 -4.18 -19.46 -3.99
N ASN A 31 -5.42 -19.77 -3.64
CA ASN A 31 -6.48 -20.02 -4.61
C ASN A 31 -6.89 -18.68 -5.27
N GLY A 32 -5.96 -18.04 -5.99
CA GLY A 32 -6.21 -16.78 -6.69
C GLY A 32 -4.96 -15.93 -6.84
N GLY A 33 -4.82 -15.22 -7.96
CA GLY A 33 -3.66 -14.41 -8.29
C GLY A 33 -3.86 -13.62 -9.57
N VAL A 34 -3.12 -12.52 -9.72
CA VAL A 34 -3.16 -11.65 -10.92
C VAL A 34 -2.84 -12.42 -12.20
N ASP A 35 -2.02 -13.47 -12.08
CA ASP A 35 -1.64 -14.40 -13.14
C ASP A 35 -2.79 -15.29 -13.62
N LYS A 36 -3.76 -15.59 -12.75
CA LYS A 36 -4.92 -16.44 -13.04
C LYS A 36 -6.06 -15.71 -13.74
N LEU A 37 -6.00 -14.37 -13.84
CA LEU A 37 -6.96 -13.57 -14.58
C LEU A 37 -6.88 -13.85 -16.10
N SER A 38 -8.01 -13.71 -16.78
CA SER A 38 -8.13 -13.74 -18.24
C SER A 38 -7.22 -12.71 -18.89
N THR A 39 -6.81 -12.99 -20.13
CA THR A 39 -5.92 -12.10 -20.90
C THR A 39 -6.49 -10.70 -21.01
N GLU A 40 -7.80 -10.59 -21.26
CA GLU A 40 -8.52 -9.33 -21.38
C GLU A 40 -8.47 -8.53 -20.08
N LEU A 41 -8.71 -9.18 -18.95
CA LEU A 41 -8.74 -8.53 -17.65
C LEU A 41 -7.33 -8.15 -17.16
N ARG A 42 -6.32 -8.98 -17.47
CA ARG A 42 -4.90 -8.64 -17.25
C ARG A 42 -4.46 -7.44 -18.08
N ALA A 43 -4.98 -7.30 -19.29
CA ALA A 43 -4.71 -6.14 -20.14
C ALA A 43 -5.32 -4.87 -19.55
N LEU A 44 -6.56 -4.92 -19.07
CA LEU A 44 -7.21 -3.81 -18.37
C LEU A 44 -6.45 -3.42 -17.08
N LEU A 45 -6.05 -4.41 -16.29
CA LEU A 45 -5.22 -4.18 -15.09
C LEU A 45 -3.87 -3.54 -15.43
N SER A 46 -3.22 -4.00 -16.48
CA SER A 46 -1.98 -3.39 -16.95
C SER A 46 -2.18 -1.94 -17.40
N GLN A 47 -3.28 -1.65 -18.08
CA GLN A 47 -3.61 -0.28 -18.52
C GLN A 47 -3.77 0.67 -17.33
N GLU A 48 -4.46 0.24 -16.27
CA GLU A 48 -4.55 1.03 -15.05
C GLU A 48 -3.17 1.24 -14.43
N MET A 49 -2.38 0.17 -14.23
CA MET A 49 -1.05 0.30 -13.61
C MET A 49 -0.17 1.30 -14.38
N PHE A 50 -0.25 1.34 -15.71
CA PHE A 50 0.44 2.36 -16.51
C PHE A 50 -0.12 3.78 -16.32
N ALA A 51 -1.45 3.93 -16.16
CA ALA A 51 -2.06 5.22 -15.86
C ALA A 51 -1.63 5.75 -14.49
N LEU A 52 -1.60 4.87 -13.47
CA LEU A 52 -1.12 5.18 -12.13
C LEU A 52 0.35 5.58 -12.14
N GLN A 53 1.20 4.81 -12.83
CA GLN A 53 2.63 5.14 -12.96
C GLN A 53 2.84 6.53 -13.58
N ARG A 54 2.13 6.86 -14.68
CA ARG A 54 2.20 8.19 -15.29
C ARG A 54 1.72 9.28 -14.34
N GLY A 55 0.66 9.02 -13.59
CA GLY A 55 0.14 9.93 -12.57
C GLY A 55 1.21 10.23 -11.52
N MET A 56 1.77 9.20 -10.89
CA MET A 56 2.83 9.31 -9.89
C MET A 56 4.04 10.08 -10.40
N MET A 57 4.54 9.78 -11.60
CA MET A 57 5.68 10.47 -12.21
C MET A 57 5.41 11.96 -12.49
N SER A 58 4.14 12.37 -12.64
CA SER A 58 3.77 13.77 -12.88
C SER A 58 3.67 14.61 -11.60
N ILE A 59 3.58 13.99 -10.43
CA ILE A 59 3.41 14.69 -9.14
C ILE A 59 4.67 15.49 -8.77
N ILE A 60 5.85 14.87 -8.85
CA ILE A 60 7.12 15.52 -8.46
C ILE A 60 7.37 16.83 -9.22
N PRO A 61 7.36 16.88 -10.57
CA PRO A 61 7.60 18.13 -11.29
C PRO A 61 6.54 19.20 -11.00
N ALA A 62 5.29 18.79 -10.74
CA ALA A 62 4.24 19.73 -10.32
C ALA A 62 4.49 20.27 -8.91
N TYR A 63 4.92 19.41 -7.99
CA TYR A 63 5.22 19.75 -6.61
C TYR A 63 6.34 20.77 -6.48
N ILE A 64 7.50 20.51 -7.11
CA ILE A 64 8.65 21.43 -7.06
C ILE A 64 8.37 22.77 -7.76
N SER A 65 7.41 22.80 -8.69
CA SER A 65 7.02 24.01 -9.43
C SER A 65 5.85 24.76 -8.79
N GLY A 66 5.33 24.30 -7.65
CA GLY A 66 4.16 24.91 -7.00
C GLY A 66 2.83 24.77 -7.76
N LYS A 67 2.73 23.80 -8.69
CA LYS A 67 1.54 23.61 -9.55
C LYS A 67 0.49 22.73 -8.87
N TRP A 68 -0.11 23.25 -7.79
CA TRP A 68 -1.06 22.52 -6.94
C TRP A 68 -2.29 22.02 -7.70
N ASP A 69 -2.85 22.84 -8.57
CA ASP A 69 -4.02 22.46 -9.38
C ASP A 69 -3.71 21.26 -10.30
N LYS A 70 -2.45 21.11 -10.74
CA LYS A 70 -2.03 19.94 -11.51
C LYS A 70 -1.95 18.68 -10.64
N ILE A 71 -1.48 18.81 -9.40
CA ILE A 71 -1.47 17.70 -8.43
C ILE A 71 -2.91 17.30 -8.12
N GLU A 72 -3.82 18.24 -7.86
CA GLU A 72 -5.24 17.98 -7.65
C GLU A 72 -5.84 17.19 -8.82
N LEU A 73 -5.67 17.69 -10.05
CA LEU A 73 -6.21 17.05 -11.25
C LEU A 73 -5.63 15.65 -11.47
N THR A 74 -4.31 15.47 -11.29
CA THR A 74 -3.67 14.17 -11.44
C THR A 74 -4.14 13.20 -10.35
N ALA A 75 -4.18 13.64 -9.09
CA ALA A 75 -4.62 12.81 -7.97
C ALA A 75 -6.09 12.42 -8.10
N ASN A 76 -6.95 13.32 -8.57
CA ASN A 76 -8.35 13.01 -8.91
C ASN A 76 -8.44 11.92 -9.99
N LYS A 77 -7.61 12.01 -11.04
CA LYS A 77 -7.56 10.96 -12.08
C LYS A 77 -7.13 9.61 -11.51
N MET A 78 -6.10 9.58 -10.66
CA MET A 78 -5.65 8.34 -9.99
C MET A 78 -6.71 7.79 -9.02
N LYS A 79 -7.37 8.65 -8.22
CA LYS A 79 -8.49 8.26 -7.35
C LYS A 79 -9.60 7.57 -8.16
N ASN A 80 -9.84 8.04 -9.39
CA ASN A 80 -10.89 7.55 -10.27
C ASN A 80 -10.42 6.51 -11.31
N SER A 81 -9.14 6.10 -11.33
CA SER A 81 -8.61 5.22 -12.38
C SER A 81 -8.92 3.74 -12.18
N TYR A 82 -9.51 3.37 -11.05
CA TYR A 82 -9.79 1.99 -10.65
C TYR A 82 -10.33 1.17 -11.83
N ILE A 83 -9.68 0.05 -12.14
CA ILE A 83 -10.05 -1.00 -13.12
C ILE A 83 -11.55 -1.31 -13.19
N LEU A 84 -12.29 -1.07 -12.10
CA LEU A 84 -13.63 -1.58 -11.84
C LEU A 84 -14.79 -0.57 -11.96
N LYS A 85 -14.54 0.74 -12.10
CA LYS A 85 -15.66 1.70 -12.00
C LYS A 85 -16.40 2.02 -13.30
N GLN A 86 -15.82 1.81 -14.50
CA GLN A 86 -16.45 2.28 -15.75
C GLN A 86 -16.39 1.37 -16.99
N SER A 87 -15.64 0.25 -17.00
CA SER A 87 -15.46 -0.52 -18.25
C SER A 87 -15.56 -2.04 -18.10
N LEU A 88 -15.99 -2.56 -16.94
CA LEU A 88 -16.12 -4.00 -16.76
C LEU A 88 -17.51 -4.52 -17.08
N THR A 89 -17.55 -5.60 -17.84
CA THR A 89 -18.74 -6.42 -17.99
C THR A 89 -19.07 -7.12 -16.67
N GLU A 90 -20.31 -7.57 -16.51
CA GLU A 90 -20.72 -8.36 -15.34
C GLU A 90 -19.91 -9.66 -15.20
N SER A 91 -19.47 -10.26 -16.31
CA SER A 91 -18.60 -11.44 -16.28
C SER A 91 -17.21 -11.11 -15.72
N GLN A 92 -16.60 -9.99 -16.15
CA GLN A 92 -15.30 -9.55 -15.65
C GLN A 92 -15.34 -9.16 -14.16
N LYS A 93 -16.43 -8.54 -13.69
CA LYS A 93 -16.63 -8.26 -12.25
C LYS A 93 -16.66 -9.54 -11.43
N LYS A 94 -17.43 -10.54 -11.88
CA LYS A 94 -17.49 -11.86 -11.22
C LYS A 94 -16.13 -12.54 -11.20
N GLU A 95 -15.39 -12.47 -12.31
CA GLU A 95 -14.05 -13.02 -12.42
C GLU A 95 -13.09 -12.37 -11.41
N LEU A 96 -13.05 -11.04 -11.34
CA LEU A 96 -12.22 -10.32 -10.37
C LEU A 96 -12.54 -10.72 -8.93
N HIS A 97 -13.83 -10.77 -8.58
CA HIS A 97 -14.26 -11.15 -7.24
C HIS A 97 -13.92 -12.61 -6.89
N LEU A 98 -13.89 -13.51 -7.88
CA LEU A 98 -13.57 -14.92 -7.66
C LEU A 98 -12.06 -15.16 -7.57
N LEU A 99 -11.26 -14.47 -8.39
CA LEU A 99 -9.86 -14.83 -8.61
C LEU A 99 -8.87 -13.90 -7.91
N LEU A 100 -9.22 -12.65 -7.60
CA LEU A 100 -8.31 -11.77 -6.89
C LEU A 100 -8.36 -12.02 -5.39
N PRO A 101 -7.19 -12.17 -4.73
CA PRO A 101 -7.14 -12.24 -3.28
C PRO A 101 -7.73 -10.98 -2.64
N GLN A 102 -8.44 -11.14 -1.54
CA GLN A 102 -8.98 -10.02 -0.77
C GLN A 102 -7.88 -8.99 -0.40
N ALA A 103 -6.69 -9.46 -0.06
CA ALA A 103 -5.53 -8.62 0.24
C ALA A 103 -5.11 -7.71 -0.95
N PHE A 104 -5.27 -8.18 -2.19
CA PHE A 104 -5.02 -7.35 -3.38
C PHE A 104 -6.04 -6.21 -3.44
N ILE A 105 -7.33 -6.53 -3.31
CA ILE A 105 -8.45 -5.57 -3.38
C ILE A 105 -8.31 -4.49 -2.30
N GLU A 106 -7.83 -4.87 -1.11
CA GLU A 106 -7.60 -3.93 -0.01
C GLU A 106 -6.44 -2.98 -0.27
N LYS A 107 -5.32 -3.48 -0.78
CA LYS A 107 -4.17 -2.64 -1.17
C LYS A 107 -4.53 -1.66 -2.28
N ASP A 108 -5.27 -2.15 -3.26
CA ASP A 108 -5.77 -1.35 -4.37
C ASP A 108 -6.70 -0.23 -3.86
N ARG A 109 -7.73 -0.58 -3.06
CA ARG A 109 -8.59 0.41 -2.39
C ARG A 109 -7.81 1.44 -1.58
N LYS A 110 -6.80 0.99 -0.83
CA LYS A 110 -5.96 1.88 -0.02
C LYS A 110 -5.21 2.87 -0.90
N PHE A 111 -4.64 2.44 -2.01
CA PHE A 111 -3.97 3.34 -2.97
C PHE A 111 -4.93 4.45 -3.45
N HIS A 112 -6.14 4.08 -3.88
CA HIS A 112 -7.12 5.06 -4.37
C HIS A 112 -7.63 6.02 -3.29
N TYR A 113 -7.76 5.53 -2.05
CA TYR A 113 -8.04 6.39 -0.91
C TYR A 113 -6.92 7.43 -0.72
N LEU A 114 -5.65 7.00 -0.73
CA LEU A 114 -4.50 7.89 -0.61
C LEU A 114 -4.45 8.91 -1.76
N ALA A 115 -4.79 8.51 -2.98
CA ALA A 115 -4.93 9.44 -4.10
C ALA A 115 -6.01 10.52 -3.85
N GLY A 116 -7.13 10.16 -3.23
CA GLY A 116 -8.15 11.13 -2.82
C GLY A 116 -7.68 12.07 -1.70
N MET A 117 -6.85 11.58 -0.78
CA MET A 117 -6.23 12.42 0.24
C MET A 117 -5.20 13.38 -0.36
N LEU A 118 -4.40 12.92 -1.32
CA LEU A 118 -3.46 13.74 -2.07
C LEU A 118 -4.18 14.86 -2.84
N GLU A 119 -5.29 14.54 -3.51
CA GLU A 119 -6.16 15.51 -4.19
C GLU A 119 -6.64 16.59 -3.21
N HIS A 120 -7.16 16.18 -2.05
CA HIS A 120 -7.64 17.11 -1.04
C HIS A 120 -6.51 18.00 -0.48
N ALA A 121 -5.35 17.41 -0.18
CA ALA A 121 -4.18 18.14 0.29
C ALA A 121 -3.68 19.18 -0.73
N ALA A 122 -3.67 18.82 -2.02
CA ALA A 122 -3.32 19.71 -3.11
C ALA A 122 -4.31 20.88 -3.24
N LYS A 123 -5.61 20.58 -3.24
CA LYS A 123 -6.68 21.59 -3.27
C LYS A 123 -6.57 22.59 -2.12
N MET A 124 -6.25 22.11 -0.92
CA MET A 124 -6.08 22.91 0.28
C MET A 124 -4.67 23.52 0.42
N LYS A 125 -3.78 23.29 -0.55
CA LYS A 125 -2.39 23.75 -0.59
C LYS A 125 -1.60 23.39 0.68
N LYS A 126 -1.88 22.22 1.26
CA LYS A 126 -1.19 21.68 2.44
C LYS A 126 0.07 20.94 2.01
N VAL A 127 1.12 21.70 1.71
CA VAL A 127 2.37 21.22 1.07
C VAL A 127 2.97 20.00 1.78
N GLU A 128 3.06 20.01 3.11
CA GLU A 128 3.59 18.89 3.90
C GLU A 128 2.77 17.60 3.70
N LEU A 129 1.44 17.73 3.65
CA LEU A 129 0.55 16.59 3.43
C LEU A 129 0.62 16.05 2.00
N ILE A 130 0.93 16.90 1.01
CA ILE A 130 1.13 16.45 -0.37
C ILE A 130 2.32 15.47 -0.43
N ASN A 131 3.45 15.82 0.19
CA ASN A 131 4.61 14.93 0.22
C ASN A 131 4.34 13.66 1.04
N PHE A 132 3.65 13.78 2.17
CA PHE A 132 3.24 12.63 2.98
C PHE A 132 2.40 11.63 2.16
N TYR A 133 1.30 12.07 1.56
CA TYR A 133 0.44 11.17 0.80
C TYR A 133 1.12 10.62 -0.46
N PHE A 134 1.98 11.41 -1.11
CA PHE A 134 2.80 10.90 -2.22
C PHE A 134 3.73 9.76 -1.78
N SER A 135 4.37 9.87 -0.60
CA SER A 135 5.19 8.80 -0.03
C SER A 135 4.36 7.54 0.26
N GLU A 136 3.24 7.69 0.96
CA GLU A 136 2.32 6.59 1.27
C GLU A 136 1.83 5.86 0.01
N MET A 137 1.60 6.60 -1.07
CA MET A 137 1.22 6.01 -2.36
C MET A 137 2.37 5.19 -2.98
N ASN A 138 3.61 5.66 -2.88
CA ASN A 138 4.78 4.88 -3.33
C ASN A 138 4.92 3.57 -2.53
N GLU A 139 4.76 3.63 -1.21
CA GLU A 139 4.78 2.45 -0.35
C GLU A 139 3.66 1.47 -0.71
N SER A 140 2.46 1.98 -1.00
CA SER A 140 1.34 1.15 -1.47
C SER A 140 1.65 0.44 -2.78
N CYS A 141 2.30 1.11 -3.75
CA CYS A 141 2.75 0.49 -5.00
C CYS A 141 3.73 -0.66 -4.75
N VAL A 142 4.79 -0.39 -3.98
CA VAL A 142 5.83 -1.39 -3.67
C VAL A 142 5.24 -2.57 -2.88
N GLY A 143 4.43 -2.28 -1.85
CA GLY A 143 3.81 -3.29 -1.01
C GLY A 143 2.78 -4.17 -1.72
N CYS A 144 2.11 -3.66 -2.76
CA CYS A 144 1.26 -4.49 -3.63
C CYS A 144 2.11 -5.36 -4.55
N HIS A 145 3.12 -4.77 -5.20
CA HIS A 145 3.97 -5.50 -6.16
C HIS A 145 4.80 -6.61 -5.52
N ALA A 146 5.29 -6.40 -4.29
CA ALA A 146 6.06 -7.39 -3.54
C ALA A 146 5.27 -8.67 -3.22
N VAL A 147 3.94 -8.61 -3.21
CA VAL A 147 3.07 -9.76 -2.91
C VAL A 147 2.40 -10.31 -4.16
N HIS A 148 1.92 -9.44 -5.05
CA HIS A 148 1.01 -9.84 -6.13
C HIS A 148 1.63 -9.76 -7.53
N ALA A 149 2.88 -9.29 -7.66
CA ALA A 149 3.50 -9.07 -8.97
C ALA A 149 5.01 -9.41 -9.00
N THR A 150 5.48 -10.31 -8.14
CA THR A 150 6.91 -10.70 -8.04
C THR A 150 7.46 -11.30 -9.33
N GLN A 151 6.63 -11.96 -10.14
CA GLN A 151 7.03 -12.46 -11.47
C GLN A 151 7.46 -11.32 -12.41
N LYS A 152 6.84 -10.15 -12.31
CA LYS A 152 7.19 -8.95 -13.09
C LYS A 152 8.24 -8.08 -12.40
N PHE A 153 8.25 -8.09 -11.07
CA PHE A 153 9.16 -7.31 -10.23
C PHE A 153 9.97 -8.23 -9.29
N PRO A 154 10.89 -9.06 -9.84
CA PRO A 154 11.57 -10.09 -9.06
C PRO A 154 12.46 -9.52 -7.95
N ALA A 155 12.94 -8.29 -8.09
CA ALA A 155 13.73 -7.61 -7.06
C ALA A 155 12.92 -7.27 -5.79
N LEU A 156 11.59 -7.28 -5.86
CA LEU A 156 10.71 -7.03 -4.72
C LEU A 156 10.29 -8.33 -4.00
N ALA A 157 10.69 -9.50 -4.51
CA ALA A 157 10.41 -10.76 -3.84
C ALA A 157 11.17 -10.79 -2.50
N ILE A 158 10.45 -11.02 -1.41
CA ILE A 158 11.04 -11.22 -0.09
C ILE A 158 11.80 -12.54 -0.14
N LYS A 159 13.14 -12.49 -0.10
CA LYS A 159 13.95 -13.66 0.15
C LYS A 159 13.89 -13.92 1.65
N GLU A 160 13.39 -15.08 2.06
CA GLU A 160 13.62 -15.52 3.44
C GLU A 160 15.14 -15.52 3.67
N SER A 161 15.60 -14.67 4.59
CA SER A 161 16.99 -14.71 5.01
C SER A 161 17.23 -16.09 5.60
N SER A 162 18.12 -16.87 4.99
CA SER A 162 18.64 -18.09 5.58
C SER A 162 19.02 -17.80 7.03
N SER A 163 18.27 -18.39 7.96
CA SER A 163 18.53 -18.37 9.40
C SER A 163 20.04 -18.40 9.65
N HIS A 164 20.58 -17.30 10.18
CA HIS A 164 21.93 -17.30 10.75
C HIS A 164 21.96 -18.35 11.87
N LYS A 165 22.43 -19.55 11.54
CA LYS A 165 22.93 -20.51 12.53
C LYS A 165 24.29 -20.00 12.97
N ASN A 166 24.33 -19.36 14.14
CA ASN A 166 25.56 -19.23 14.92
C ASN A 166 25.95 -20.58 15.50
#